data_AF-A0A7C6C4G8-F1
#
_entry.id   AF-A0A7C6C4G8-F1
#
_cell.length_a   1.000
_cell.length_b   1.000
_cell.length_c   1.000
_cell.angle_alpha   90.00
_cell.angle_beta   90.00
_cell.angle_gamma   90.00
#
_symmetry.space_group_name_H-M   'P 1'
#
loop_
_entity.id
_entity.type
_entity.pdbx_description
1 polymer ?
#
loop_
_entity_poly.entity_id
_entity_poly.type
_entity_poly.pdbx_seq_one_letter_code
_entity_poly.pdbx_strand_id
1 'polypeptide(L)'
;MSEISSATYADSKPHYRILDGLRGVAAIMVIGYHIFEAFATTPYDQKFNHGYLAVDFFFILSGFVVGYAYDDRWGKKMTMKDFFRRRLIRLQPMVVMGALLGTLTFLIAGREMWDGTITPLTMVMLALLMHMFLIPALPGAGAEVRGNGEMFPLNGPSWSLFFEYIGNILYALFLRRLSTRALKVLVLLSGAALATYAIGSFSGYGHLGVGWSLAGTNL
;
A
#
# COMPACT_ATOMS: atom_id res chain seq x y z
N MET A 1 -24.70 -8.60 -41.36
CA MET A 1 -23.40 -8.63 -40.66
C MET A 1 -23.23 -7.26 -40.03
N SER A 2 -23.38 -7.16 -38.70
CA SER A 2 -23.39 -5.88 -37.99
C SER A 2 -21.96 -5.39 -37.82
N GLU A 3 -21.62 -4.30 -38.50
CA GLU A 3 -20.39 -3.53 -38.32
C GLU A 3 -20.38 -2.98 -36.88
N ILE A 4 -19.68 -3.65 -35.97
CA ILE A 4 -19.40 -3.10 -34.65
C ILE A 4 -18.36 -2.01 -34.85
N SER A 5 -18.84 -0.76 -34.85
CA SER A 5 -18.04 0.45 -34.94
C SER A 5 -16.82 0.41 -34.01
N SER A 6 -15.63 0.43 -34.62
CA SER A 6 -14.32 0.52 -33.96
C SER A 6 -14.13 1.81 -33.15
N ALA A 7 -15.08 2.75 -33.23
CA ALA A 7 -15.04 4.03 -32.52
C ALA A 7 -15.21 3.91 -31.00
N THR A 8 -15.66 2.77 -30.46
CA THR A 8 -15.90 2.63 -29.01
C THR A 8 -14.61 2.48 -28.18
N TYR A 9 -13.48 2.13 -28.79
CA TYR A 9 -12.19 1.93 -28.08
C TYR A 9 -11.10 2.97 -28.41
N ALA A 10 -11.37 3.94 -29.29
CA ALA A 10 -10.39 4.89 -29.82
C ALA A 10 -9.85 5.92 -28.81
N ASP A 11 -10.31 5.91 -27.55
CA ASP A 11 -9.91 6.88 -26.51
C ASP A 11 -9.17 6.22 -25.33
N SER A 12 -8.45 5.11 -25.59
CA SER A 12 -7.57 4.49 -24.60
C SER A 12 -6.10 4.70 -24.98
N LYS A 13 -5.34 5.34 -24.10
CA LYS A 13 -3.89 5.49 -24.28
C LYS A 13 -3.24 4.10 -24.40
N PRO A 14 -2.14 3.97 -25.18
CA PRO A 14 -1.42 2.70 -25.32
C PRO A 14 -1.11 2.06 -23.98
N HIS A 15 -1.46 0.79 -23.83
CA HIS A 15 -1.20 0.02 -22.63
C HIS A 15 0.22 -0.56 -22.66
N TYR A 16 1.03 -0.24 -21.66
CA TYR A 16 2.43 -0.66 -21.61
C TYR A 16 2.57 -2.07 -20.99
N ARG A 17 2.58 -3.10 -21.84
CA ARG A 17 2.73 -4.51 -21.41
C ARG A 17 4.02 -4.77 -20.62
N ILE A 18 5.08 -4.02 -20.89
CA ILE A 18 6.35 -4.13 -20.16
C ILE A 18 6.20 -3.71 -18.69
N LEU A 19 5.34 -2.73 -18.40
CA LEU A 19 5.08 -2.29 -17.03
C LEU A 19 4.32 -3.35 -16.24
N ASP A 20 3.44 -4.12 -16.90
CA ASP A 20 2.80 -5.27 -16.26
C ASP A 20 3.81 -6.39 -15.98
N GLY A 21 4.73 -6.65 -16.90
CA GLY A 21 5.83 -7.61 -16.69
C GLY A 21 6.69 -7.22 -15.49
N LEU A 22 7.09 -5.95 -15.40
CA LEU A 22 7.87 -5.44 -14.26
C LEU A 22 7.09 -5.51 -12.94
N ARG A 23 5.78 -5.25 -12.95
CA ARG A 23 4.91 -5.47 -11.77
C ARG A 23 4.90 -6.92 -11.33
N GLY A 24 4.85 -7.86 -12.28
CA GLY A 24 4.91 -9.29 -11.99
C GLY A 24 6.20 -9.67 -11.26
N VAL A 25 7.35 -9.20 -11.77
CA VAL A 25 8.66 -9.43 -11.12
C VAL A 25 8.69 -8.82 -9.72
N ALA A 26 8.26 -7.56 -9.58
CA ALA A 26 8.21 -6.88 -8.28
C ALA A 26 7.29 -7.61 -7.27
N ALA A 27 6.15 -8.14 -7.72
CA ALA A 27 5.25 -8.91 -6.86
C ALA A 27 5.90 -10.20 -6.34
N ILE A 28 6.64 -10.92 -7.20
CA ILE A 28 7.39 -12.13 -6.80
C ILE A 28 8.47 -11.77 -5.77
N MET A 29 9.16 -10.64 -5.94
CA MET A 29 10.14 -10.17 -4.98
C MET A 29 9.52 -9.87 -3.60
N VAL A 30 8.33 -9.25 -3.55
CA VAL A 30 7.59 -9.00 -2.29
C VAL A 30 7.17 -10.31 -1.62
N ILE A 31 6.69 -11.30 -2.39
CA ILE A 31 6.35 -12.63 -1.85
C ILE A 31 7.60 -13.29 -1.26
N GLY A 32 8.72 -13.27 -2.00
CA GLY A 32 9.99 -13.80 -1.52
C GLY A 32 10.42 -13.13 -0.22
N TYR A 33 10.39 -11.80 -0.16
CA TYR A 33 10.70 -11.02 1.03
C TYR A 33 9.96 -11.54 2.27
N HIS A 34 8.63 -11.61 2.23
CA HIS A 34 7.83 -12.02 3.39
C HIS A 34 7.95 -13.51 3.74
N ILE A 35 8.17 -14.38 2.76
CA ILE A 35 8.45 -15.81 3.04
C ILE A 35 9.73 -15.93 3.84
N PHE A 36 10.82 -15.27 3.42
CA PHE A 36 12.11 -15.38 4.11
C PHE A 36 12.16 -14.57 5.41
N GLU A 37 11.41 -13.47 5.51
CA GLU A 37 11.25 -12.68 6.74
C GLU A 37 10.66 -13.52 7.87
N ALA A 38 9.66 -14.37 7.59
CA ALA A 38 9.07 -15.27 8.58
C ALA A 38 10.05 -16.30 9.17
N PHE A 39 11.22 -16.53 8.54
CA PHE A 39 12.26 -17.44 9.03
C PHE A 39 13.54 -16.71 9.49
N ALA A 40 13.59 -15.38 9.34
CA ALA A 40 14.75 -14.58 9.71
C ALA A 40 14.70 -14.23 11.20
N THR A 41 15.85 -14.25 11.88
CA THR A 41 15.98 -13.78 13.26
C THR A 41 16.57 -12.38 13.33
N THR A 42 17.28 -11.96 12.27
CA THR A 42 17.90 -10.64 12.17
C THR A 42 17.83 -10.12 10.73
N PRO A 43 18.05 -8.83 10.48
CA PRO A 43 18.19 -8.35 9.10
C PRO A 43 19.36 -9.01 8.34
N TYR A 44 20.36 -9.54 9.05
CA TYR A 44 21.57 -10.11 8.44
C TYR A 44 21.41 -11.54 7.92
N ASP A 45 20.48 -12.33 8.49
CA ASP A 45 20.19 -13.70 8.04
C ASP A 45 19.05 -13.77 7.02
N GLN A 46 18.35 -12.66 6.79
CA GLN A 46 17.32 -12.54 5.78
C GLN A 46 17.90 -12.53 4.36
N LYS A 47 17.66 -13.63 3.62
CA LYS A 47 18.17 -13.82 2.24
C LYS A 47 17.66 -12.78 1.23
N PHE A 48 16.49 -12.21 1.47
CA PHE A 48 15.84 -11.21 0.62
C PHE A 48 15.69 -9.86 1.32
N ASN A 49 16.68 -9.42 2.10
CA ASN A 49 16.56 -8.23 2.96
C ASN A 49 16.10 -6.93 2.22
N HIS A 50 16.48 -6.73 0.96
CA HIS A 50 16.09 -5.53 0.19
C HIS A 50 14.77 -5.65 -0.57
N GLY A 51 14.01 -6.73 -0.37
CA GLY A 51 12.77 -6.98 -1.11
C GLY A 51 11.67 -5.94 -0.85
N TYR A 52 11.72 -5.23 0.28
CA TYR A 52 10.81 -4.12 0.58
C TYR A 52 10.87 -2.99 -0.46
N LEU A 53 12.01 -2.79 -1.14
CA LEU A 53 12.18 -1.76 -2.18
C LEU A 53 11.30 -2.00 -3.43
N ALA A 54 10.80 -3.23 -3.61
CA ALA A 54 9.84 -3.52 -4.66
C ALA A 54 8.51 -2.75 -4.45
N VAL A 55 8.16 -2.41 -3.20
CA VAL A 55 6.97 -1.60 -2.88
C VAL A 55 7.16 -0.15 -3.34
N ASP A 56 8.36 0.42 -3.16
CA ASP A 56 8.69 1.76 -3.70
C ASP A 56 8.53 1.81 -5.22
N PHE A 57 8.96 0.75 -5.91
CA PHE A 57 8.75 0.61 -7.35
C PHE A 57 7.27 0.62 -7.72
N PHE A 58 6.41 -0.09 -6.96
CA PHE A 58 4.96 -0.05 -7.17
C PHE A 58 4.38 1.37 -7.01
N PHE A 59 4.82 2.13 -6.01
CA PHE A 59 4.36 3.50 -5.81
C PHE A 59 4.79 4.44 -6.94
N ILE A 60 6.06 4.39 -7.35
CA ILE A 60 6.56 5.19 -8.48
C ILE A 60 5.75 4.88 -9.75
N LEU A 61 5.54 3.60 -10.02
CA LEU A 61 4.78 3.15 -11.18
C LEU A 61 3.30 3.54 -11.07
N SER A 62 2.71 3.52 -9.88
CA SER A 62 1.34 3.98 -9.67
C SER A 62 1.22 5.47 -9.99
N GLY A 63 2.13 6.30 -9.49
CA GLY A 63 2.19 7.74 -9.79
C GLY A 63 2.33 8.02 -11.28
N PHE A 64 3.24 7.32 -11.96
CA PHE A 64 3.40 7.41 -13.42
C PHE A 64 2.11 7.07 -14.17
N VAL A 65 1.50 5.92 -13.85
CA VAL A 65 0.26 5.47 -14.53
C VAL A 65 -0.90 6.41 -14.26
N VAL A 66 -1.01 6.95 -13.04
CA VAL A 66 -2.07 7.91 -12.70
C VAL A 66 -1.90 9.21 -13.47
N GLY A 67 -0.70 9.81 -13.48
CA GLY A 67 -0.44 11.01 -14.28
C GLY A 67 -0.68 10.77 -15.77
N TYR A 68 -0.08 9.71 -16.32
CA TYR A 68 -0.24 9.35 -17.73
C TYR A 68 -1.69 9.10 -18.13
N ALA A 69 -2.48 8.37 -17.33
CA ALA A 69 -3.85 8.00 -17.71
C ALA A 69 -4.88 9.10 -17.49
N TYR A 70 -4.64 10.04 -16.55
CA TYR A 70 -5.68 10.95 -16.08
C TYR A 70 -5.40 12.44 -16.28
N ASP A 71 -4.14 12.89 -16.42
CA ASP A 71 -3.80 14.33 -16.48
C ASP A 71 -4.58 15.07 -17.60
N ASP A 72 -4.70 14.47 -18.79
CA ASP A 72 -5.39 15.10 -19.94
C ASP A 72 -6.92 15.05 -19.87
N ARG A 73 -7.49 14.30 -18.91
CA ARG A 73 -8.94 14.01 -18.82
C ARG A 73 -9.67 14.94 -17.86
N TRP A 74 -8.94 15.58 -16.95
CA TRP A 74 -9.48 16.52 -15.98
C TRP A 74 -10.16 17.71 -16.69
N GLY A 75 -11.38 18.06 -16.26
CA GLY A 75 -12.12 19.20 -16.80
C GLY A 75 -12.77 19.02 -18.17
N LYS A 76 -12.37 18.00 -18.95
CA LYS A 76 -12.99 17.66 -20.25
C LYS A 76 -14.02 16.54 -20.16
N LYS A 77 -13.64 15.40 -19.56
CA LYS A 77 -14.45 14.17 -19.55
C LYS A 77 -14.50 13.47 -18.20
N MET A 78 -13.88 14.03 -17.16
CA MET A 78 -13.77 13.36 -15.86
C MET A 78 -13.88 14.35 -14.71
N THR A 79 -14.81 14.06 -13.80
CA THR A 79 -14.94 14.78 -12.53
C THR A 79 -14.09 14.14 -11.44
N MET A 80 -13.87 14.86 -10.33
CA MET A 80 -13.20 14.32 -9.15
C MET A 80 -13.94 13.11 -8.56
N LYS A 81 -15.28 13.11 -8.59
CA LYS A 81 -16.10 11.97 -8.16
C LYS A 81 -15.84 10.74 -9.03
N ASP A 82 -15.73 10.91 -10.34
CA ASP A 82 -15.46 9.81 -11.27
C ASP A 82 -14.06 9.21 -11.05
N PHE A 83 -13.06 10.07 -10.78
CA PHE A 83 -11.73 9.62 -10.44
C PHE A 83 -11.76 8.75 -9.16
N PHE A 84 -12.30 9.27 -8.07
CA PHE A 84 -12.36 8.52 -6.80
C PHE A 84 -13.17 7.23 -6.93
N ARG A 85 -14.29 7.23 -7.67
CA ARG A 85 -15.07 6.02 -7.95
C ARG A 85 -14.23 4.96 -8.67
N ARG A 86 -13.46 5.34 -9.70
CA ARG A 86 -12.58 4.42 -10.43
C ARG A 86 -11.49 3.85 -9.53
N ARG A 87 -10.90 4.69 -8.66
CA ARG A 87 -9.88 4.25 -7.70
C ARG A 87 -10.45 3.30 -6.65
N LEU A 88 -11.63 3.61 -6.10
CA LEU A 88 -12.32 2.77 -5.12
C LEU A 88 -12.65 1.39 -5.69
N ILE A 89 -13.29 1.31 -6.87
CA ILE A 89 -13.64 0.02 -7.49
C ILE A 89 -12.39 -0.83 -7.80
N ARG A 90 -11.24 -0.19 -8.03
CA ARG A 90 -9.98 -0.88 -8.31
C ARG A 90 -9.29 -1.39 -7.04
N LEU A 91 -9.24 -0.58 -5.98
CA LEU A 91 -8.44 -0.88 -4.79
C LEU A 91 -9.25 -1.61 -3.71
N GLN A 92 -10.50 -1.22 -3.49
CA GLN A 92 -11.33 -1.73 -2.40
C GLN A 92 -11.57 -3.25 -2.43
N PRO A 93 -11.79 -3.90 -3.59
CA PRO A 93 -11.95 -5.35 -3.61
C PRO A 93 -10.72 -6.08 -3.05
N MET A 94 -9.52 -5.60 -3.36
CA MET A 94 -8.28 -6.21 -2.85
C MET A 94 -8.10 -5.98 -1.35
N VAL A 95 -8.47 -4.82 -0.83
CA VAL A 95 -8.48 -4.53 0.61
C VAL A 95 -9.37 -5.51 1.36
N VAL A 96 -10.63 -5.65 0.90
CA VAL A 96 -11.61 -6.53 1.54
C VAL A 96 -11.16 -7.99 1.47
N MET A 97 -10.66 -8.44 0.31
CA MET A 97 -10.13 -9.80 0.17
C MET A 97 -8.94 -10.07 1.09
N GLY A 98 -8.00 -9.14 1.19
CA GLY A 98 -6.87 -9.24 2.12
C GLY A 98 -7.31 -9.31 3.58
N ALA A 99 -8.28 -8.47 3.97
CA ALA A 99 -8.85 -8.46 5.32
C ALA A 99 -9.54 -9.79 5.67
N LEU A 100 -10.31 -10.35 4.72
CA LEU A 100 -11.03 -11.61 4.91
C LEU A 100 -10.06 -12.80 5.03
N LEU A 101 -9.05 -12.89 4.15
CA LEU A 101 -8.03 -13.93 4.21
C LEU A 101 -7.18 -13.82 5.48
N GLY A 102 -6.81 -12.59 5.86
CA GLY A 102 -6.10 -12.30 7.11
C GLY A 102 -6.91 -12.72 8.34
N THR A 103 -8.21 -12.42 8.36
CA THR A 103 -9.12 -12.85 9.44
C THR A 103 -9.24 -14.36 9.47
N LEU A 104 -9.46 -15.01 8.32
CA LEU A 104 -9.60 -16.45 8.25
C LEU A 104 -8.35 -17.17 8.77
N THR A 105 -7.16 -16.74 8.33
CA THR A 105 -5.89 -17.31 8.78
C THR A 105 -5.66 -17.07 10.28
N PHE A 106 -6.02 -15.89 10.80
CA PHE A 106 -5.92 -15.60 12.24
C PHE A 106 -6.89 -16.44 13.09
N LEU A 107 -8.11 -16.70 12.59
CA LEU A 107 -9.06 -17.60 13.24
C LEU A 107 -8.57 -19.05 13.25
N ILE A 108 -7.99 -19.52 12.14
CA ILE A 108 -7.38 -20.86 12.04
C ILE A 108 -6.19 -21.00 13.00
N ALA A 109 -5.40 -19.94 13.17
CA ALA A 109 -4.27 -19.88 14.10
C ALA A 109 -4.67 -19.72 15.58
N GLY A 110 -5.96 -19.82 15.93
CA GLY A 110 -6.40 -19.80 17.33
C GLY A 110 -6.66 -18.42 17.94
N ARG A 111 -6.44 -17.33 17.18
CA ARG A 111 -6.55 -15.93 17.63
C ARG A 111 -5.55 -15.54 18.72
N GLU A 112 -4.38 -16.17 18.70
CA GLU A 112 -3.31 -15.93 19.66
C GLU A 112 -2.52 -14.67 19.27
N MET A 113 -2.36 -13.76 20.23
CA MET A 113 -1.45 -12.62 20.14
C MET A 113 0.01 -13.09 20.27
N TRP A 114 0.96 -12.19 19.99
CA TRP A 114 2.40 -12.48 20.12
C TRP A 114 2.84 -12.79 21.56
N ASP A 115 2.10 -12.32 22.56
CA ASP A 115 2.34 -12.61 23.98
C ASP A 115 1.64 -13.90 24.47
N GLY A 116 0.97 -14.63 23.57
CA GLY A 116 0.24 -15.86 23.87
C GLY A 116 -1.19 -15.65 24.36
N THR A 117 -1.66 -14.40 24.47
CA THR A 117 -3.04 -14.12 24.91
C THR A 117 -4.05 -14.38 23.79
N ILE A 118 -5.21 -14.93 24.15
CA ILE A 118 -6.27 -15.23 23.17
C ILE A 118 -7.18 -14.03 22.99
N THR A 119 -7.29 -13.56 21.75
CA THR A 119 -8.13 -12.42 21.41
C THR A 119 -9.61 -12.81 21.35
N PRO A 120 -10.51 -12.06 21.99
CA PRO A 120 -11.96 -12.26 21.87
C PRO A 120 -12.43 -12.13 20.42
N LEU A 121 -13.39 -12.97 19.99
CA LEU A 121 -13.93 -12.93 18.63
C LEU A 121 -14.48 -11.55 18.26
N THR A 122 -15.08 -10.85 19.23
CA THR A 122 -15.61 -9.49 19.05
C THR A 122 -14.55 -8.49 18.58
N MET A 123 -13.33 -8.59 19.14
CA MET A 123 -12.21 -7.73 18.77
C MET A 123 -11.66 -8.09 17.39
N VAL A 124 -11.64 -9.38 17.03
CA VAL A 124 -11.30 -9.82 15.66
C VAL A 124 -12.29 -9.27 14.64
N MET A 125 -13.59 -9.30 14.95
CA MET A 125 -14.63 -8.74 14.07
C MET A 125 -14.56 -7.22 13.96
N LEU A 126 -14.21 -6.53 15.06
CA LEU A 126 -13.94 -5.09 15.04
C LEU A 126 -12.71 -4.77 14.16
N ALA A 127 -11.62 -5.52 14.31
CA ALA A 127 -10.42 -5.38 13.50
C ALA A 127 -10.72 -5.62 12.01
N LEU A 128 -11.54 -6.62 11.68
CA LEU A 128 -11.99 -6.89 10.31
C LEU A 128 -12.79 -5.69 9.77
N LEU A 129 -13.74 -5.17 10.54
CA LEU A 129 -14.52 -4.00 10.15
C LEU A 129 -13.62 -2.79 9.88
N MET A 130 -12.70 -2.48 10.80
CA MET A 130 -11.74 -1.39 10.64
C MET A 130 -10.85 -1.59 9.39
N HIS A 131 -10.33 -2.80 9.18
CA HIS A 131 -9.51 -3.13 8.03
C HIS A 131 -10.27 -2.96 6.71
N MET A 132 -11.53 -3.40 6.63
CA MET A 132 -12.36 -3.23 5.43
C MET A 132 -12.51 -1.76 5.05
N PHE A 133 -12.47 -0.83 6.00
CA PHE A 133 -12.51 0.61 5.75
C PHE A 133 -11.13 1.29 5.76
N LEU A 134 -10.03 0.51 5.81
CA LEU A 134 -8.66 0.99 5.98
C LEU A 134 -8.50 1.96 7.15
N ILE A 135 -9.25 1.73 8.23
CA ILE A 135 -9.07 2.45 9.49
C ILE A 135 -7.95 1.75 10.26
N PRO A 136 -6.82 2.43 10.53
CA PRO A 136 -5.70 1.82 11.22
C PRO A 136 -6.05 1.56 12.70
N ALA A 137 -5.62 0.42 13.22
CA ALA A 137 -5.68 0.11 14.64
C ALA A 137 -4.61 0.91 15.39
N LEU A 138 -5.00 1.50 16.52
CA LEU A 138 -4.05 2.14 17.42
C LEU A 138 -3.34 1.07 18.25
N PRO A 139 -2.02 1.19 18.47
CA PRO A 139 -1.27 0.29 19.33
C PRO A 139 -1.88 0.19 20.72
N GLY A 140 -2.08 -1.04 21.21
CA GLY A 140 -2.73 -1.32 22.50
C GLY A 140 -4.26 -1.12 22.52
N ALA A 141 -4.89 -0.72 21.42
CA ALA A 141 -6.34 -0.74 21.32
C ALA A 141 -6.86 -2.17 21.17
N GLY A 142 -8.10 -2.45 21.59
CA GLY A 142 -8.67 -3.79 21.49
C GLY A 142 -8.74 -4.35 20.06
N ALA A 143 -8.77 -3.50 19.03
CA ALA A 143 -8.73 -3.91 17.63
C ALA A 143 -7.32 -4.27 17.13
N GLU A 144 -6.27 -4.00 17.91
CA GLU A 144 -4.89 -4.42 17.65
C GLU A 144 -4.73 -5.88 18.10
N VAL A 145 -5.24 -6.80 17.27
CA VAL A 145 -5.41 -8.21 17.65
C VAL A 145 -4.11 -9.05 17.61
N ARG A 146 -2.95 -8.45 17.32
CA ARG A 146 -1.66 -9.15 17.19
C ARG A 146 -0.73 -8.91 18.38
N GLY A 147 -0.87 -7.79 19.10
CA GLY A 147 0.06 -7.37 20.16
C GLY A 147 1.41 -6.85 19.64
N ASN A 148 1.56 -6.60 18.33
CA ASN A 148 2.81 -6.16 17.70
C ASN A 148 2.78 -4.67 17.29
N GLY A 149 1.64 -3.99 17.51
CA GLY A 149 1.48 -2.56 17.23
C GLY A 149 1.35 -2.20 15.75
N GLU A 150 1.17 -3.17 14.86
CA GLU A 150 0.94 -2.89 13.43
C GLU A 150 -0.40 -2.19 13.21
N MET A 151 -0.43 -1.22 12.29
CA MET A 151 -1.65 -0.48 11.96
C MET A 151 -2.77 -1.36 11.37
N PHE A 152 -2.41 -2.48 10.72
CA PHE A 152 -3.35 -3.41 10.09
C PHE A 152 -3.09 -4.86 10.56
N PRO A 153 -3.49 -5.23 11.78
CA PRO A 153 -3.07 -6.49 12.44
C PRO A 153 -3.52 -7.76 11.71
N LEU A 154 -4.56 -7.68 10.89
CA LEU A 154 -5.05 -8.82 10.09
C LEU A 154 -4.25 -9.04 8.80
N ASN A 155 -3.60 -8.00 8.27
CA ASN A 155 -2.73 -8.07 7.09
C ASN A 155 -1.81 -6.84 7.09
N GLY A 156 -0.63 -6.97 7.70
CA GLY A 156 0.34 -5.87 7.85
C GLY A 156 0.63 -5.14 6.53
N PRO A 157 0.97 -5.83 5.44
CA PRO A 157 1.21 -5.23 4.12
C PRO A 157 0.09 -4.34 3.54
N SER A 158 -1.12 -4.34 4.11
CA SER A 158 -2.20 -3.42 3.73
C SER A 158 -1.86 -1.95 3.92
N TRP A 159 -0.82 -1.61 4.71
CA TRP A 159 -0.31 -0.24 4.81
C TRP A 159 0.02 0.34 3.42
N SER A 160 0.52 -0.48 2.50
CA SER A 160 0.84 -0.03 1.14
C SER A 160 -0.38 0.47 0.37
N LEU A 161 -1.52 -0.22 0.48
CA LEU A 161 -2.79 0.20 -0.13
C LEU A 161 -3.36 1.45 0.55
N PHE A 162 -3.17 1.58 1.87
CA PHE A 162 -3.55 2.78 2.60
C PHE A 162 -2.82 4.03 2.08
N PHE A 163 -1.49 3.98 1.94
CA PHE A 163 -0.74 5.09 1.36
C PHE A 163 -1.03 5.31 -0.12
N GLU A 164 -1.36 4.26 -0.87
CA GLU A 164 -1.84 4.40 -2.24
C GLU A 164 -3.14 5.24 -2.26
N TYR A 165 -4.10 5.00 -1.36
CA TYR A 165 -5.30 5.86 -1.25
C TYR A 165 -4.95 7.32 -0.93
N ILE A 166 -4.07 7.54 0.06
CA ILE A 166 -3.59 8.89 0.42
C ILE A 166 -2.95 9.55 -0.80
N GLY A 167 -2.06 8.85 -1.50
CA GLY A 167 -1.39 9.35 -2.71
C GLY A 167 -2.38 9.74 -3.81
N ASN A 168 -3.44 8.94 -4.02
CA ASN A 168 -4.50 9.27 -4.98
C ASN A 168 -5.31 10.50 -4.57
N ILE A 169 -5.60 10.67 -3.28
CA ILE A 169 -6.28 11.85 -2.72
C ILE A 169 -5.41 13.09 -2.91
N LEU A 170 -4.14 13.01 -2.50
CA LEU A 170 -3.16 14.09 -2.65
C LEU A 170 -2.97 14.47 -4.13
N TYR A 171 -2.91 13.49 -5.02
CA TYR A 171 -2.83 13.72 -6.46
C TYR A 171 -4.04 14.48 -6.99
N ALA A 172 -5.26 14.00 -6.69
CA ALA A 172 -6.49 14.60 -7.21
C ALA A 172 -6.74 16.02 -6.68
N LEU A 173 -6.39 16.27 -5.42
CA LEU A 173 -6.60 17.56 -4.77
C LEU A 173 -5.49 18.57 -5.08
N PHE A 174 -4.23 18.16 -4.94
CA PHE A 174 -3.08 19.07 -4.87
C PHE A 174 -2.02 18.78 -5.95
N LEU A 175 -1.44 17.58 -5.99
CA LEU A 175 -0.19 17.34 -6.75
C LEU A 175 -0.35 17.58 -8.25
N ARG A 176 -1.51 17.24 -8.84
CA ARG A 176 -1.77 17.48 -10.28
C ARG A 176 -1.79 18.96 -10.66
N ARG A 177 -1.95 19.86 -9.68
CA ARG A 177 -2.00 21.32 -9.90
C ARG A 177 -0.63 21.97 -9.77
N LEU A 178 0.38 21.22 -9.29
CA LEU A 178 1.73 21.73 -9.10
C LEU A 178 2.47 21.77 -10.43
N SER A 179 3.30 22.80 -10.60
CA SER A 179 4.22 22.86 -11.74
C SER A 179 5.32 21.79 -11.62
N THR A 180 5.94 21.42 -12.75
CA THR A 180 7.08 20.48 -12.74
C THR A 180 8.23 20.97 -11.86
N ARG A 181 8.42 22.29 -11.70
CA ARG A 181 9.43 22.86 -10.80
C ARG A 181 9.07 22.59 -9.33
N ALA A 182 7.82 22.82 -8.95
CA ALA A 182 7.34 22.55 -7.60
C ALA A 182 7.41 21.05 -7.26
N LEU A 183 7.04 20.18 -8.21
CA LEU A 183 7.17 18.72 -8.05
C LEU A 183 8.64 18.30 -7.90
N LYS A 184 9.56 18.87 -8.66
CA LYS A 184 11.01 18.61 -8.49
C LYS A 184 11.49 18.99 -7.10
N VAL A 185 11.10 20.17 -6.60
CA VAL A 185 11.46 20.60 -5.24
C VAL A 185 10.88 19.66 -4.20
N LEU A 186 9.60 19.28 -4.33
CA LEU A 186 8.96 18.31 -3.43
C LEU A 186 9.71 16.98 -3.40
N VAL A 187 10.06 16.42 -4.56
CA VAL A 187 10.82 15.16 -4.65
C VAL A 187 12.20 15.29 -4.00
N LEU A 188 12.90 16.39 -4.22
CA LEU A 188 14.22 16.62 -3.61
C LEU A 188 14.12 16.75 -2.09
N LEU A 189 13.13 17.47 -1.57
CA LEU A 189 12.91 17.62 -0.14
C LEU A 189 12.50 16.29 0.52
N SER A 190 11.58 15.54 -0.09
CA SER A 190 11.19 14.22 0.40
C SER A 190 12.35 13.23 0.36
N GLY A 191 13.18 13.27 -0.69
CA GLY A 191 14.39 12.45 -0.79
C GLY A 191 15.43 12.79 0.27
N ALA A 192 15.66 14.08 0.53
CA ALA A 192 16.56 14.53 1.59
C ALA A 192 16.04 14.15 2.99
N ALA A 193 14.73 14.27 3.22
CA ALA A 193 14.11 13.84 4.47
C ALA A 193 14.25 12.32 4.68
N LEU A 194 13.98 11.51 3.65
CA LEU A 194 14.15 10.06 3.69
C LEU A 194 15.61 9.67 3.93
N ALA A 195 16.56 10.32 3.25
CA ALA A 195 17.98 10.08 3.45
C ALA A 195 18.41 10.42 4.88
N THR A 196 17.92 11.53 5.43
CA THR A 196 18.18 11.91 6.83
C THR A 196 17.61 10.88 7.79
N TYR A 197 16.39 10.42 7.54
CA TYR A 197 15.73 9.38 8.33
C TYR A 197 16.53 8.06 8.33
N ALA A 198 17.00 7.66 7.14
CA ALA A 198 17.79 6.44 6.96
C ALA A 198 19.18 6.52 7.60
N ILE A 199 19.93 7.60 7.33
CA ILE A 199 21.30 7.80 7.83
C ILE A 199 21.29 7.98 9.35
N GLY A 200 20.31 8.70 9.89
CA GLY A 200 20.17 8.90 11.33
C GLY A 200 19.68 7.66 12.09
N SER A 201 19.42 6.54 11.40
CA SER A 201 18.90 5.30 11.99
C SER A 201 17.65 5.53 12.85
N PHE A 202 16.79 6.47 12.42
CA PHE A 202 15.62 6.88 13.21
C PHE A 202 14.55 5.78 13.32
N SER A 203 14.59 4.77 12.45
CA SER A 203 13.77 3.56 12.60
C SER A 203 14.18 2.74 13.82
N GLY A 204 15.46 2.74 14.22
CA GLY A 204 15.98 1.91 15.31
C GLY A 204 16.24 0.44 14.93
N TYR A 205 15.87 0.00 13.71
CA TYR A 205 16.03 -1.39 13.24
C TYR A 205 17.22 -1.59 12.29
N GLY A 206 17.95 -0.52 11.96
CA GLY A 206 19.08 -0.59 11.03
C GLY A 206 18.68 -0.74 9.55
N HIS A 207 17.39 -0.74 9.23
CA HIS A 207 16.85 -0.68 7.87
C HIS A 207 15.54 0.14 7.82
N LEU A 208 15.05 0.40 6.60
CA LEU A 208 13.81 1.14 6.33
C LEU A 208 12.59 0.23 6.13
N GLY A 209 12.81 -1.06 5.86
CA GLY A 209 11.74 -2.05 5.66
C GLY A 209 11.01 -2.47 6.93
N VAL A 210 10.82 -1.55 7.89
CA VAL A 210 10.00 -1.83 9.07
C VAL A 210 8.54 -1.64 8.72
N GLY A 211 7.67 -2.51 9.25
CA GLY A 211 6.23 -2.33 9.13
C GLY A 211 5.76 -1.00 9.72
N TRP A 212 4.57 -0.57 9.34
CA TRP A 212 4.03 0.72 9.80
C TRP A 212 3.23 0.57 11.09
N SER A 213 3.52 1.43 12.07
CA SER A 213 2.80 1.52 13.33
C SER A 213 2.28 2.95 13.55
N LEU A 214 1.24 3.10 14.38
CA LEU A 214 0.86 4.43 14.88
C LEU A 214 1.54 4.77 16.21
N ALA A 215 2.54 3.98 16.63
CA ALA A 215 3.37 4.24 17.81
C ALA A 215 4.85 4.43 17.44
N GLY A 216 5.53 5.28 18.20
CA GLY A 216 6.97 5.49 18.09
C GLY A 216 7.39 6.28 16.84
N THR A 217 8.61 6.03 16.36
CA THR A 217 9.19 6.63 15.16
C THR A 217 8.94 5.82 13.89
N ASN A 218 8.33 4.63 14.01
CA ASN A 218 7.93 3.78 12.89
C ASN A 218 6.69 4.35 12.20
N LEU A 219 6.88 5.49 11.52
CA LEU A 219 6.06 5.90 10.39
C LEU A 219 6.57 5.07 9.22
#